data_AF-A0A964YP85-F1
#
_entry.id   AF-A0A964YP85-F1
#
_cell.length_a   1.000
_cell.length_b   1.000
_cell.length_c   1.000
_cell.angle_alpha   90.00
_cell.angle_beta   90.00
_cell.angle_gamma   90.00
#
_symmetry.space_group_name_H-M   'P 1'
#
loop_
_entity.id
_entity.type
_entity.pdbx_description
1 polymer ?
#
loop_
_entity_poly.entity_id
_entity_poly.type
_entity_poly.pdbx_seq_one_letter_code
_entity_poly.pdbx_strand_id
1 'polypeptide(L)' 'MRAKTAKEYIQKNVVNPERITAKGYGESELLKPCGDGVPCKEANHLQNRRTEFIILK' A
#
# COMPACT_ATOMS: atom_id res chain seq x y z
N MET A 1 2.09 -8.09 5.76
CA MET A 1 1.99 -6.64 5.46
C MET A 1 1.81 -6.46 3.96
N ARG A 2 0.77 -5.74 3.51
CA ARG A 2 0.44 -5.56 2.07
C ARG A 2 1.65 -5.12 1.23
N ALA A 3 2.36 -4.08 1.67
CA ALA A 3 3.54 -3.57 0.99
C ALA A 3 4.69 -4.59 0.89
N LYS A 4 4.90 -5.44 1.92
CA LYS A 4 5.93 -6.50 1.89
C LYS A 4 5.61 -7.57 0.86
N THR A 5 4.35 -8.03 0.83
CA THR A 5 3.90 -9.05 -0.13
C THR A 5 4.00 -8.55 -1.57
N ALA A 6 3.61 -7.30 -1.83
CA ALA A 6 3.78 -6.68 -3.15
C ALA A 6 5.25 -6.59 -3.57
N LYS A 7 6.14 -6.14 -2.67
CA LYS A 7 7.59 -6.13 -2.91
C LYS A 7 8.12 -7.52 -3.26
N GLU A 8 7.83 -8.53 -2.45
CA GLU A 8 8.31 -9.90 -2.66
C GLU A 8 7.85 -10.47 -4.00
N TYR A 9 6.61 -10.19 -4.40
CA TYR A 9 6.10 -10.57 -5.71
C TYR A 9 6.89 -9.90 -6.84
N ILE A 10 7.10 -8.59 -6.77
CA ILE A 10 7.81 -7.85 -7.83
C ILE A 10 9.28 -8.28 -7.89
N GLN A 11 9.95 -8.44 -6.76
CA GLN A 11 11.34 -8.89 -6.69
C GLN A 11 11.57 -10.24 -7.39
N LYS A 12 10.58 -11.15 -7.36
CA LYS A 12 10.65 -12.44 -8.08
C LYS A 12 10.53 -12.31 -9.60
N ASN A 13 10.04 -11.18 -10.11
CA ASN A 13 9.67 -10.98 -11.51
C ASN A 13 10.51 -9.89 -12.21
N VAL A 14 11.61 -9.42 -11.60
CA VAL A 14 12.47 -8.37 -12.17
C VAL A 14 13.95 -8.74 -12.12
N VAL A 15 14.74 -8.13 -13.00
CA VAL A 15 16.18 -8.42 -13.16
C VAL A 15 17.03 -7.88 -11.99
N ASN A 16 16.68 -6.72 -11.46
CA ASN A 16 17.37 -6.12 -10.30
C ASN A 16 16.38 -5.98 -9.13
N PRO A 17 16.24 -7.00 -8.26
CA PRO A 17 15.26 -6.99 -7.17
C PRO A 17 15.61 -6.04 -6.04
N GLU A 18 16.88 -5.69 -5.86
CA GLU A 18 17.35 -4.82 -4.78
C GLU A 18 16.80 -3.39 -4.92
N ARG A 19 16.45 -2.96 -6.14
CA ARG A 19 15.83 -1.65 -6.40
C ARG A 19 14.42 -1.48 -5.83
N ILE A 20 13.79 -2.55 -5.35
CA ILE A 20 12.41 -2.53 -4.88
C ILE A 20 12.39 -2.41 -3.36
N THR A 21 11.87 -1.28 -2.87
CA THR A 21 11.66 -1.03 -1.44
C THR A 21 10.17 -0.99 -1.12
N ALA A 22 9.82 -1.18 0.15
CA ALA A 22 8.43 -1.17 0.62
C ALA A 22 8.34 -0.51 1.98
N LYS A 23 7.30 0.32 2.17
CA LYS A 23 6.95 0.94 3.43
C LYS A 23 5.45 0.75 3.70
N GLY A 24 5.11 0.34 4.91
CA GLY A 24 3.72 0.24 5.37
C GLY A 24 3.36 1.45 6.21
N TYR A 25 2.28 2.15 5.85
CA TYR A 25 1.78 3.32 6.57
C TYR A 25 0.60 3.00 7.50
N GLY A 26 -0.02 1.82 7.37
CA GLY A 26 -1.23 1.51 8.13
C GLY A 26 -2.33 2.52 7.83
N GLU A 27 -2.94 3.07 8.88
CA GLU A 27 -3.98 4.11 8.78
C GLU A 27 -3.44 5.54 8.97
N SER A 28 -2.12 5.75 8.95
CA SER A 28 -1.57 7.11 9.12
C SER A 28 -1.78 8.01 7.90
N GLU A 29 -2.07 7.45 6.72
CA GLU A 29 -2.17 8.14 5.43
C GLU A 29 -3.45 7.73 4.65
N LEU A 30 -4.62 7.98 5.27
CA LEU A 30 -5.92 7.68 4.66
C LEU A 30 -6.29 8.73 3.60
N LEU A 31 -6.84 8.29 2.46
CA LEU A 31 -7.43 9.18 1.44
C LEU A 31 -8.81 9.69 1.84
N LYS A 32 -9.54 8.88 2.60
CA LYS A 32 -10.86 9.20 3.16
C LYS A 32 -10.80 9.11 4.67
N PRO A 33 -11.51 9.99 5.42
CA PRO A 33 -11.52 9.97 6.88
C PRO A 33 -12.35 8.78 7.40
N CYS A 34 -11.87 7.58 7.17
CA CYS A 34 -12.52 6.29 7.42
C CYS A 34 -11.48 5.32 7.99
N GLY A 35 -11.07 5.58 9.24
CA GLY A 35 -10.21 4.70 10.02
C GLY A 35 -11.02 3.81 10.96
N ASP A 36 -10.32 3.10 11.84
CA ASP A 36 -10.91 2.19 12.81
C ASP A 36 -12.01 2.85 13.66
N GLY A 37 -13.17 2.18 13.76
CA GLY A 37 -14.32 2.65 14.55
C GLY A 37 -15.13 3.79 13.92
N VAL A 38 -14.75 4.31 12.75
CA VAL A 38 -15.50 5.35 12.05
C VAL A 38 -16.60 4.74 11.17
N PRO A 39 -17.89 5.08 11.37
CA PRO A 39 -18.95 4.66 10.47
C PRO A 39 -18.72 5.21 9.06
N CYS A 40 -18.39 4.34 8.12
CA CYS A 40 -18.08 4.73 6.75
C CYS A 40 -18.74 3.81 5.72
N LYS A 41 -18.95 4.35 4.53
CA LYS A 41 -19.36 3.52 3.38
C LYS A 41 -18.21 2.61 2.99
N GLU A 42 -18.53 1.38 2.61
CA GLU A 42 -17.52 0.40 2.18
C GLU A 42 -16.66 0.89 1.01
N ALA A 43 -17.25 1.68 0.10
CA ALA A 43 -16.53 2.33 -0.99
C ALA A 43 -15.37 3.23 -0.52
N ASN A 44 -15.51 3.90 0.63
CA ASN A 44 -14.44 4.73 1.18
C ASN A 44 -13.33 3.87 1.80
N HIS A 45 -13.67 2.79 2.51
CA HIS A 45 -12.68 1.85 3.01
C HIS A 45 -11.90 1.20 1.86
N LEU A 46 -12.58 0.85 0.76
CA LEU A 46 -11.94 0.33 -0.44
C LEU A 46 -10.88 1.29 -1.00
N GLN A 47 -11.15 2.60 -1.00
CA GLN A 47 -10.17 3.61 -1.44
C GLN A 47 -8.97 3.68 -0.51
N ASN A 48 -9.15 3.54 0.81
CA ASN A 48 -8.04 3.53 1.77
C ASN A 48 -7.19 2.25 1.69
N ARG A 49 -7.78 1.09 1.36
CA ARG A 49 -7.10 -0.21 1.22
C ARG A 49 -6.35 -0.34 -0.11
N ARG A 50 -5.35 0.52 -0.31
CA ARG A 50 -4.57 0.63 -1.54
C ARG A 50 -3.08 0.30 -1.34
N THR A 51 -2.37 0.15 -2.44
CA THR A 51 -0.90 0.11 -2.49
C THR A 51 -0.47 1.04 -3.62
N GLU A 52 0.41 1.98 -3.32
CA GLU A 52 0.90 2.96 -4.29
C GLU A 52 2.32 2.59 -4.76
N PHE A 53 2.63 2.94 -6.01
CA PHE A 53 3.94 2.74 -6.60
C PHE A 53 4.56 4.10 -6.91
N ILE A 54 5.75 4.35 -6.38
CA ILE A 54 6.50 5.58 -6.60
C ILE A 54 7.78 5.22 -7.33
N ILE A 55 7.99 5.82 -8.50
CA ILE A 55 9.20 5.64 -9.28
C ILE A 55 10.20 6.73 -8.87
N LEU A 56 11.32 6.32 -8.32
CA LEU A 56 12.43 7.21 -7.93
C LEU A 56 13.36 7.42 -9.14
N LYS A 57 14.01 8.59 -9.18
CA LYS A 57 14.99 8.94 -10.22
C LYS A 57 16.31 8.23 -10.03
#